data_AF-A0A377DRN7-F1
#
_entry.id   AF-A0A377DRN7-F1
#
_cell.length_a   1.000
_cell.length_b   1.000
_cell.length_c   1.000
_cell.angle_alpha   90.00
_cell.angle_beta   90.00
_cell.angle_gamma   90.00
#
_symmetry.space_group_name_H-M   'P 1'
#
loop_
_entity.id
_entity.type
_entity.pdbx_description
1 polymer ?
#
loop_
_entity_poly.entity_id
_entity_poly.type
_entity_poly.pdbx_seq_one_letter_code
_entity_poly.pdbx_strand_id
1 'polypeptide(L)'
;MTVPKLSLPLNQRKLVARRALFEMRKGAVGNVGVGIADGIGLVAREEGCADDFILTVETGPIGGITSQGIAFGAKREYPCHSGYDVPV
;
A
#
# COMPACT_ATOMS: atom_id res chain seq x y z
N MET A 1 2.19 -22.15 6.79
CA MET A 1 0.89 -21.70 6.27
C MET A 1 1.16 -20.69 5.16
N THR A 2 0.93 -21.03 3.90
CA THR A 2 1.19 -20.16 2.75
C THR A 2 0.07 -19.13 2.63
N VAL A 3 0.39 -17.85 2.81
CA VAL A 3 -0.56 -16.76 2.53
C VAL A 3 -0.85 -16.79 1.02
N PRO A 4 -2.12 -16.85 0.59
CA PRO A 4 -2.45 -16.85 -0.83
C PRO A 4 -1.92 -15.56 -1.48
N LYS A 5 -1.14 -15.71 -2.55
CA LYS A 5 -0.62 -14.57 -3.31
C LYS A 5 -1.79 -13.81 -3.93
N LEU A 6 -2.05 -12.61 -3.42
CA LEU A 6 -3.06 -11.71 -3.98
C LEU A 6 -2.59 -11.28 -5.37
N SER A 7 -3.18 -11.85 -6.43
CA SER A 7 -2.82 -11.51 -7.81
C SER A 7 -3.77 -10.45 -8.35
N LEU A 8 -3.31 -9.20 -8.45
CA LEU A 8 -4.07 -8.12 -9.05
C LEU A 8 -4.03 -8.24 -10.60
N PRO A 9 -5.13 -8.00 -11.33
CA PRO A 9 -5.08 -7.97 -12.79
C PRO A 9 -4.06 -6.97 -13.32
N LEU A 10 -3.25 -7.38 -14.32
CA LEU A 10 -2.32 -6.47 -14.96
C LEU A 10 -3.08 -5.50 -15.87
N ASN A 11 -3.14 -4.24 -15.44
CA ASN A 11 -3.74 -3.14 -16.18
C ASN A 11 -2.82 -1.90 -16.09
N GLN A 12 -3.22 -0.81 -16.75
CA GLN A 12 -2.45 0.43 -16.78
C GLN A 12 -2.16 0.98 -15.36
N ARG A 13 -3.13 0.92 -14.44
CA ARG A 13 -2.96 1.38 -13.05
C ARG A 13 -1.91 0.54 -12.32
N LYS A 14 -1.99 -0.79 -12.43
CA LYS A 14 -1.02 -1.71 -11.81
C LYS A 14 0.39 -1.49 -12.36
N LEU A 15 0.53 -1.26 -13.67
CA LEU A 15 1.82 -0.98 -14.29
C LEU A 15 2.46 0.27 -13.69
N VAL A 16 1.69 1.36 -13.58
CA VAL A 16 2.19 2.62 -13.01
C VAL A 16 2.48 2.47 -11.51
N ALA A 17 1.61 1.80 -10.75
CA ALA A 17 1.82 1.53 -9.33
C ALA A 17 3.07 0.66 -9.07
N ARG A 18 3.35 -0.34 -9.92
CA ARG A 18 4.59 -1.14 -9.87
C ARG A 18 5.82 -0.28 -10.13
N ARG A 19 5.77 0.60 -11.14
CA ARG A 19 6.89 1.52 -11.39
C ARG A 19 7.08 2.49 -10.23
N ALA A 20 6.01 3.02 -9.66
CA ALA A 20 6.10 3.91 -8.50
C ALA A 20 6.72 3.21 -7.29
N LEU A 21 6.42 1.92 -7.07
CA LEU A 21 7.01 1.11 -6.01
C LEU A 21 8.55 1.02 -6.10
N PHE A 22 9.15 1.08 -7.30
CA PHE A 22 10.61 1.03 -7.46
C PHE A 22 11.32 2.27 -6.90
N GLU A 23 10.61 3.37 -6.69
CA GLU A 23 11.16 4.55 -6.01
C GLU A 23 11.24 4.38 -4.49
N MET A 24 10.54 3.39 -3.92
CA MET A 24 10.54 3.18 -2.48
C MET A 24 11.83 2.56 -1.98
N ARG A 25 12.13 2.88 -0.72
CA ARG A 25 13.28 2.43 0.05
C ARG A 25 12.77 1.96 1.40
N LYS A 26 13.49 1.00 2.00
CA LYS A 26 13.17 0.53 3.35
C LYS A 26 13.25 1.69 4.35
N GLY A 27 12.27 1.79 5.23
CA GLY A 27 12.11 2.87 6.21
C GLY A 27 11.64 4.21 5.62
N ALA A 28 11.34 4.29 4.32
CA ALA A 28 10.83 5.53 3.74
C ALA A 28 9.41 5.85 4.26
N VAL A 29 9.12 7.14 4.38
CA VAL A 29 7.77 7.66 4.61
C VAL A 29 7.35 8.41 3.35
N GLY A 30 6.38 7.85 2.62
CA GLY A 30 5.86 8.41 1.38
C GLY A 30 4.46 8.99 1.56
N ASN A 31 4.11 10.00 0.76
CA ASN A 31 2.73 10.45 0.60
C ASN A 31 2.23 10.06 -0.80
N VAL A 32 1.03 9.49 -0.88
CA VAL A 32 0.41 9.07 -2.13
C VAL A 32 -0.92 9.81 -2.27
N GLY A 33 -1.00 10.65 -3.30
CA GLY A 33 -2.25 11.32 -3.66
C GLY A 33 -3.19 10.42 -4.47
N VAL A 34 -4.45 10.85 -4.59
CA VAL A 34 -5.43 10.19 -5.46
C VAL A 34 -4.92 10.26 -6.92
N GLY A 35 -4.94 9.14 -7.64
CA GLY A 35 -4.49 9.15 -9.03
C GLY A 35 -4.31 7.77 -9.65
N ILE A 36 -3.44 7.68 -10.65
CA ILE A 36 -3.16 6.42 -11.37
C ILE A 36 -2.27 5.44 -10.57
N ALA A 37 -1.45 5.96 -9.65
CA ALA A 37 -0.51 5.20 -8.81
C ALA A 37 -1.05 4.93 -7.40
N ASP A 38 -2.32 5.26 -7.16
CA ASP A 38 -3.01 5.24 -5.87
C ASP A 38 -3.07 3.82 -5.25
N GLY A 39 -2.87 2.80 -6.10
CA GLY A 39 -2.80 1.38 -5.74
C GLY A 39 -1.43 0.85 -5.32
N ILE A 40 -0.43 1.71 -5.12
CA ILE A 40 0.94 1.30 -4.77
C ILE A 40 1.00 0.38 -3.52
N GLY A 41 0.15 0.61 -2.51
CA GLY A 41 0.09 -0.26 -1.32
C GLY A 41 -0.42 -1.68 -1.61
N LEU A 42 -1.36 -1.83 -2.53
CA LEU A 42 -1.85 -3.15 -2.97
C LEU A 42 -0.78 -3.91 -3.76
N VAL A 43 -0.02 -3.20 -4.60
CA VAL A 43 1.12 -3.78 -5.32
C VAL A 43 2.22 -4.18 -4.34
N ALA A 44 2.57 -3.33 -3.38
CA ALA A 44 3.58 -3.64 -2.36
C ALA A 44 3.23 -4.90 -1.56
N ARG A 45 1.95 -5.12 -1.26
CA ARG A 45 1.48 -6.35 -0.62
C ARG A 45 1.56 -7.57 -1.53
N GLU A 46 1.23 -7.44 -2.82
CA GLU A 46 1.43 -8.52 -3.79
C GLU A 46 2.91 -8.92 -3.92
N GLU A 47 3.81 -7.96 -3.83
CA GLU A 47 5.28 -8.18 -3.88
C GLU A 47 5.89 -8.54 -2.50
N GLY A 48 5.13 -8.46 -1.41
CA GLY A 48 5.56 -8.85 -0.06
C GLY A 48 6.46 -7.83 0.66
N CYS A 49 6.43 -6.56 0.26
CA CYS A 49 7.25 -5.49 0.84
C CYS A 49 6.43 -4.33 1.42
N ALA A 50 5.13 -4.51 1.65
CA ALA A 50 4.26 -3.47 2.22
C ALA A 50 4.71 -2.99 3.62
N ASP A 51 5.35 -3.86 4.40
CA ASP A 51 5.83 -3.54 5.75
C ASP A 51 7.22 -2.88 5.76
N ASP A 52 7.87 -2.75 4.59
CA ASP A 52 9.21 -2.14 4.48
C ASP A 52 9.16 -0.59 4.55
N PHE A 53 8.00 0.05 4.38
CA PHE A 53 7.85 1.51 4.32
C PHE A 53 6.46 1.95 4.78
N ILE A 54 6.31 3.25 5.06
CA ILE A 54 5.03 3.84 5.47
C ILE A 54 4.49 4.70 4.34
N LEU A 55 3.22 4.50 3.99
CA LEU A 55 2.48 5.40 3.11
C LEU A 55 1.47 6.21 3.91
N THR A 56 1.42 7.49 3.59
CA THR A 56 0.41 8.44 4.06
C THR A 56 -0.47 8.86 2.89
N VAL A 57 -1.71 9.22 3.17
CA VAL A 57 -2.62 9.83 2.20
C VAL A 57 -3.00 11.21 2.69
N GLU A 58 -3.06 12.17 1.77
CA GLU A 58 -3.43 13.57 1.99
C GLU A 58 -4.77 13.78 2.73
N THR A 59 -5.64 12.78 2.75
CA THR A 59 -6.92 12.79 3.48
C THR A 59 -6.78 12.45 4.98
N GLY A 60 -5.57 12.17 5.48
CA GLY A 60 -5.28 11.86 6.88
C GLY A 60 -4.87 10.41 7.24
N PRO A 61 -5.16 9.36 6.44
CA PRO A 61 -4.72 7.99 6.72
C PRO A 61 -3.18 7.81 6.79
N ILE A 62 -2.63 7.41 7.95
CA ILE A 62 -1.21 7.02 8.12
C ILE A 62 -1.03 5.50 8.20
N GLY A 63 -0.43 4.86 7.19
CA GLY A 63 -0.22 3.40 7.16
C GLY A 63 -1.46 2.59 6.79
N GLY A 64 -1.27 1.27 6.60
CA GLY A 64 -2.31 0.35 6.11
C GLY A 64 -2.46 0.36 4.58
N ILE A 65 -3.39 -0.45 4.08
CA ILE A 65 -3.68 -0.53 2.63
C ILE A 65 -4.88 0.36 2.34
N THR A 66 -4.67 1.34 1.48
CA THR A 66 -5.69 2.30 1.07
C THR A 66 -6.62 1.67 0.04
N SER A 67 -7.92 1.96 0.17
CA SER A 67 -8.91 1.59 -0.85
C SER A 67 -8.74 2.51 -2.07
N GLN A 68 -8.78 1.97 -3.29
CA GLN A 68 -8.60 2.78 -4.51
C GLN A 68 -9.83 3.65 -4.85
N GLY A 69 -9.64 4.72 -5.64
CA GLY A 69 -10.74 5.48 -6.25
C GLY A 69 -11.54 6.35 -5.29
N ILE A 70 -12.87 6.38 -5.38
CA ILE A 70 -13.76 7.25 -4.58
C ILE A 70 -13.60 7.00 -3.05
N ALA A 71 -13.12 5.82 -2.67
CA ALA A 71 -12.88 5.42 -1.28
C ALA A 71 -11.44 5.71 -0.78
N PHE A 72 -10.68 6.61 -1.42
CA PHE A 72 -9.26 6.87 -1.14
C PHE A 72 -8.92 7.31 0.31
N GLY A 73 -9.92 7.60 1.15
CA GLY A 73 -9.77 7.86 2.58
C GLY A 73 -10.09 6.67 3.51
N ALA A 74 -10.61 5.57 2.98
CA ALA A 74 -10.98 4.40 3.78
C ALA A 74 -9.83 3.40 3.88
N LYS A 75 -9.32 3.21 5.09
CA LYS A 75 -8.39 2.12 5.40
C LYS A 75 -9.16 0.82 5.69
N ARG A 76 -8.59 -0.32 5.29
CA ARG A 76 -8.84 -1.59 5.98
C ARG A 76 -7.60 -1.98 6.76
N GLU A 77 -7.71 -1.99 8.08
CA GLU A 77 -6.83 -2.78 8.93
C GLU A 77 -7.20 -4.26 8.77
N TYR A 78 -6.23 -5.06 8.35
CA TYR A 78 -6.28 -6.50 8.52
C TYR A 78 -5.32 -6.86 9.64
N PRO A 79 -5.70 -7.74 10.59
CA PRO A 79 -4.91 -7.97 11.80
C PRO A 79 -3.50 -8.42 11.42
N CYS A 80 -2.54 -7.64 11.89
CA CYS A 80 -1.12 -7.92 11.79
C CYS A 80 -0.80 -9.20 12.57
N HIS A 81 -0.36 -10.26 11.90
CA HIS A 81 0.38 -11.33 12.55
C HIS A 81 1.87 -10.98 12.54
N SER A 82 2.27 -9.99 13.35
CA SER A 82 3.64 -9.81 13.88
C SER A 82 3.79 -8.44 14.55
N GLY A 83 3.48 -8.36 15.84
CA GLY A 83 4.34 -7.77 16.88
C GLY A 83 4.87 -6.34 16.79
N TYR A 84 4.48 -5.51 15.83
CA TYR A 84 4.87 -4.10 15.79
C TYR A 84 3.62 -3.21 15.82
N ASP A 85 3.18 -2.92 17.05
CA ASP A 85 2.31 -1.78 17.32
C ASP A 85 3.12 -0.51 17.04
N VAL A 86 2.84 0.15 15.92
CA VAL A 86 3.18 1.57 15.78
C VAL A 86 2.14 2.36 16.58
N PRO A 87 2.55 3.13 17.59
CA PRO A 87 1.62 3.91 18.39
C PRO A 87 0.98 4.97 17.50
N VAL A 88 -0.35 5.04 17.56
CA VAL A 88 -1.10 6.27 17.28
C VAL A 88 -0.82 7.30 18.38
#